data_AF-A0A941YB47-F1
#
_entry.id   AF-A0A941YB47-F1
#
_cell.length_a   1.000
_cell.length_b   1.000
_cell.length_c   1.000
_cell.angle_alpha   90.00
_cell.angle_beta   90.00
_cell.angle_gamma   90.00
#
_symmetry.space_group_name_H-M   'P 1'
#
loop_
_entity.id
_entity.type
_entity.pdbx_description
1 polymer ?
#
loop_
_entity_poly.entity_id
_entity_poly.type
_entity_poly.pdbx_seq_one_letter_code
_entity_poly.pdbx_strand_id
1 'polypeptide(L)'
;MKYLAILVSLLLCGLAFGQGGDTGVKDPKMKQPKVIKATAAPVTHAEAQKTFDKMWAAMAKGLKVKGSNPVTLVSDAKPITKNEVLAAMQKVVDQVTPMFKRSATPAAFVPARFRKDFDQTAFTKLVKDGFVMPYGPLVTGSNETVSTHDFGDAVGTLMVRISDLVHLPSRKYSPALMDGGN
;
A
#
# COMPACT_ATOMS: atom_id res chain seq x y z
N MET A 1 6.07 40.24 -49.37
CA MET A 1 7.21 39.88 -50.24
C MET A 1 8.32 39.31 -49.37
N LYS A 2 8.71 38.04 -49.61
CA LYS A 2 10.10 37.49 -49.70
C LYS A 2 10.97 37.70 -48.43
N TYR A 3 11.50 36.70 -47.71
CA TYR A 3 12.35 35.54 -48.05
C TYR A 3 12.20 34.43 -46.97
N LEU A 4 11.98 33.14 -47.29
CA LEU A 4 12.94 32.08 -47.70
C LEU A 4 13.97 31.76 -46.57
N ALA A 5 13.78 30.75 -45.72
CA ALA A 5 14.00 29.31 -45.92
C ALA A 5 15.46 28.91 -46.24
N ILE A 6 15.93 27.83 -45.58
CA ILE A 6 17.10 26.95 -45.83
C ILE A 6 18.32 27.19 -44.92
N LEU A 7 18.51 26.30 -43.93
CA LEU A 7 19.79 25.60 -43.77
C LEU A 7 19.60 24.27 -43.03
N VAL A 8 19.68 23.21 -43.83
CA VAL A 8 19.64 21.79 -43.50
C VAL A 8 21.08 21.29 -43.41
N SER A 9 21.33 20.40 -42.44
CA SER A 9 22.39 19.38 -42.41
C SER A 9 23.87 19.79 -42.35
N LEU A 10 24.50 19.47 -41.21
CA LEU A 10 25.69 18.62 -41.13
C LEU A 10 25.76 18.04 -39.69
N LEU A 11 25.48 16.74 -39.48
CA LEU A 11 26.44 15.61 -39.49
C LEU A 11 27.54 15.78 -38.41
N LEU A 12 27.93 14.81 -37.59
CA LEU A 12 27.57 13.44 -37.22
C LEU A 12 28.65 12.99 -36.19
N CYS A 13 28.52 11.79 -35.62
CA CYS A 13 29.45 11.07 -34.72
C CYS A 13 29.35 11.52 -33.25
N GLY A 14 28.99 10.69 -32.28
CA GLY A 14 29.23 9.24 -32.06
C GLY A 14 29.58 9.15 -30.56
N LEU A 15 29.00 8.30 -29.73
CA LEU A 15 29.20 6.86 -29.74
C LEU A 15 28.05 6.18 -28.98
N ALA A 16 27.38 5.28 -29.70
CA ALA A 16 26.68 4.17 -29.12
C ALA A 16 27.71 3.14 -28.61
N PHE A 17 27.58 2.70 -27.37
CA PHE A 17 28.00 1.35 -27.01
C PHE A 17 26.77 0.46 -27.09
N GLY A 18 26.72 -0.32 -28.17
CA GLY A 18 25.86 -1.47 -28.27
C GLY A 18 26.45 -2.63 -27.47
N GLN A 19 25.59 -3.32 -26.73
CA GLN A 19 25.71 -4.77 -26.60
C GLN A 19 24.41 -5.37 -27.14
N GLY A 20 24.45 -5.68 -28.44
CA GLY A 20 23.57 -6.68 -29.02
C GLY A 20 24.05 -8.04 -28.55
N GLY A 21 23.21 -8.71 -27.77
CA GLY A 21 23.24 -10.15 -27.54
C GLY A 21 21.86 -10.67 -27.92
N ASP A 22 21.72 -11.03 -29.18
CA ASP A 22 20.58 -11.77 -29.72
C ASP A 22 20.55 -13.16 -29.06
N THR A 23 19.70 -13.32 -28.05
CA THR A 23 19.18 -14.62 -27.66
C THR A 23 17.67 -14.54 -27.79
N GLY A 24 17.13 -15.21 -28.81
CA GLY A 24 15.71 -15.28 -29.14
C GLY A 24 14.82 -15.84 -28.02
N VAL A 25 14.62 -15.06 -26.97
CA VAL A 25 13.54 -15.25 -26.01
C VAL A 25 12.37 -14.43 -26.51
N LYS A 26 11.32 -15.10 -26.96
CA LYS A 26 10.03 -14.46 -27.22
C LYS A 26 9.56 -13.84 -25.91
N ASP A 27 9.71 -12.53 -25.76
CA ASP A 27 9.14 -11.80 -24.64
C ASP A 27 7.65 -12.15 -24.57
N PRO A 28 7.16 -12.76 -23.47
CA PRO A 28 5.74 -12.94 -23.31
C PRO A 28 5.17 -11.53 -23.27
N LYS A 29 4.35 -11.18 -24.27
CA LYS A 29 3.63 -9.91 -24.35
C LYS A 29 2.99 -9.66 -22.98
N MET A 30 3.64 -8.84 -22.15
CA MET A 30 3.09 -8.46 -20.86
C MET A 30 1.84 -7.68 -21.20
N LYS A 31 0.67 -8.31 -20.98
CA LYS A 31 -0.62 -7.65 -21.09
C LYS A 31 -0.51 -6.42 -20.20
N GLN A 32 -0.47 -5.23 -20.79
CA GLN A 32 -0.42 -4.02 -20.01
C GLN A 32 -1.57 -4.07 -19.01
N PRO A 33 -1.31 -3.84 -17.71
CA PRO A 33 -2.37 -3.86 -16.72
C PRO A 33 -3.42 -2.85 -17.16
N LYS A 34 -4.65 -3.35 -17.36
CA LYS A 34 -5.80 -2.51 -17.71
C LYS A 34 -5.89 -1.43 -16.64
N VAL A 35 -5.64 -0.17 -17.01
CA VAL A 35 -5.79 0.97 -16.11
C VAL A 35 -7.27 1.04 -15.74
N ILE A 36 -7.60 0.54 -14.56
CA ILE A 36 -8.94 0.65 -14.01
C ILE A 36 -9.10 2.12 -13.62
N LYS A 37 -9.92 2.88 -14.35
CA LYS A 37 -10.33 4.21 -13.90
C LYS A 37 -10.93 4.06 -12.50
N ALA A 38 -10.42 4.83 -11.53
CA ALA A 38 -10.97 4.85 -10.18
C ALA A 38 -12.46 5.17 -10.26
N THR A 39 -13.29 4.17 -9.97
CA THR A 39 -14.73 4.36 -9.84
C THR A 39 -14.96 5.21 -8.61
N ALA A 40 -15.69 6.32 -8.74
CA ALA A 40 -16.08 7.19 -7.62
C ALA A 40 -17.06 6.49 -6.64
N ALA A 41 -17.42 5.23 -6.91
CA ALA A 41 -18.31 4.45 -6.07
C ALA A 41 -17.62 4.07 -4.75
N PRO A 42 -18.35 4.14 -3.62
CA PRO A 42 -17.86 3.63 -2.34
C PRO A 42 -17.54 2.14 -2.40
N VAL A 43 -16.55 1.72 -1.62
CA VAL A 43 -16.21 0.30 -1.44
C VAL A 43 -17.34 -0.40 -0.70
N THR A 44 -17.75 -1.56 -1.20
CA THR A 44 -18.77 -2.40 -0.55
C THR A 44 -18.16 -3.35 0.47
N HIS A 45 -18.96 -3.87 1.40
CA HIS A 45 -18.48 -4.90 2.34
C HIS A 45 -17.95 -6.15 1.63
N ALA A 46 -18.61 -6.60 0.56
CA ALA A 46 -18.15 -7.75 -0.21
C ALA A 46 -16.78 -7.52 -0.87
N GLU A 47 -16.50 -6.31 -1.37
CA GLU A 47 -15.19 -5.96 -1.93
C GLU A 47 -14.11 -5.82 -0.85
N ALA A 48 -14.46 -5.22 0.28
CA ALA A 48 -13.58 -5.11 1.42
C ALA A 48 -13.18 -6.49 1.95
N GLN A 49 -14.15 -7.40 2.15
CA GLN A 49 -13.88 -8.76 2.62
C GLN A 49 -12.92 -9.49 1.68
N LYS A 50 -13.19 -9.48 0.36
CA LYS A 50 -12.31 -10.12 -0.64
C LYS A 50 -10.89 -9.55 -0.62
N THR A 51 -10.76 -8.25 -0.36
CA THR A 51 -9.45 -7.59 -0.28
C THR A 51 -8.72 -8.01 0.99
N PHE A 52 -9.40 -8.03 2.13
CA PHE A 52 -8.85 -8.55 3.39
C PHE A 52 -8.45 -10.02 3.29
N ASP A 53 -9.23 -10.85 2.60
CA ASP A 53 -8.90 -12.27 2.37
C ASP A 53 -7.60 -12.42 1.57
N LYS A 54 -7.43 -11.64 0.49
CA LYS A 54 -6.21 -11.65 -0.33
C LYS A 54 -5.00 -11.12 0.45
N MET A 55 -5.19 -10.02 1.16
CA MET A 55 -4.17 -9.45 2.03
C MET A 55 -3.74 -10.47 3.08
N TRP A 56 -4.69 -11.11 3.76
CA TRP A 56 -4.43 -12.12 4.77
C TRP A 56 -3.70 -13.32 4.19
N ALA A 57 -4.13 -13.84 3.03
CA ALA A 57 -3.46 -14.96 2.38
C ALA A 57 -1.98 -14.64 2.06
N ALA A 58 -1.69 -13.43 1.58
CA ALA A 58 -0.32 -12.99 1.32
C ALA A 58 0.50 -12.88 2.62
N MET A 59 -0.04 -12.25 3.66
CA MET A 59 0.62 -12.08 4.94
C MET A 59 0.83 -13.41 5.67
N ALA A 60 -0.20 -14.27 5.74
CA ALA A 60 -0.11 -15.57 6.39
C ALA A 60 0.97 -16.44 5.74
N LYS A 61 1.10 -16.39 4.40
CA LYS A 61 2.19 -17.06 3.69
C LYS A 61 3.56 -16.49 4.04
N GLY A 62 3.71 -15.16 4.07
CA GLY A 62 5.00 -14.51 4.37
C GLY A 62 5.44 -14.67 5.83
N LEU A 63 4.50 -14.54 6.76
CA LEU A 63 4.73 -14.57 8.21
C LEU A 63 4.60 -15.97 8.82
N LYS A 64 4.17 -16.97 8.03
CA LYS A 64 3.88 -18.34 8.49
C LYS A 64 2.86 -18.36 9.65
N VAL A 65 1.90 -17.45 9.62
CA VAL A 65 0.81 -17.39 10.62
C VAL A 65 -0.12 -18.57 10.39
N LYS A 66 -0.42 -19.32 11.45
CA LYS A 66 -1.43 -20.37 11.43
C LYS A 66 -2.79 -19.75 11.75
N GLY A 67 -3.82 -20.08 10.98
CA GLY A 67 -5.20 -19.63 11.24
C GLY A 67 -5.89 -19.03 10.02
N SER A 68 -7.22 -18.88 10.13
CA SER A 68 -8.05 -18.21 9.13
C SER A 68 -7.93 -16.68 9.23
N ASN A 69 -8.45 -15.98 8.22
CA ASN A 69 -8.54 -14.52 8.24
C ASN A 69 -9.33 -14.06 9.48
N PRO A 70 -8.77 -13.19 10.34
CA PRO A 70 -9.49 -12.66 11.51
C PRO A 70 -10.59 -11.66 11.15
N VAL A 71 -10.62 -11.17 9.91
CA VAL A 71 -11.65 -10.24 9.43
C VAL A 71 -12.88 -11.01 8.95
N THR A 72 -14.01 -10.70 9.56
CA THR A 72 -15.34 -11.18 9.15
C THR A 72 -16.26 -9.98 8.99
N LEU A 73 -16.52 -9.64 7.72
CA LEU A 73 -17.49 -8.64 7.30
C LEU A 73 -18.70 -9.36 6.68
N VAL A 74 -19.88 -8.76 6.83
CA VAL A 74 -21.09 -9.26 6.16
C VAL A 74 -20.91 -9.05 4.66
N SER A 75 -20.93 -10.12 3.86
CA SER A 75 -20.73 -10.00 2.40
C SER A 75 -22.00 -9.48 1.72
N ASP A 76 -22.25 -8.18 1.83
CA ASP A 76 -23.33 -7.47 1.14
C ASP A 76 -22.80 -6.35 0.20
N ALA A 77 -23.71 -5.75 -0.56
CA ALA A 77 -23.42 -4.66 -1.48
C ALA A 77 -23.48 -3.26 -0.82
N LYS A 78 -23.60 -3.17 0.50
CA LYS A 78 -23.67 -1.88 1.17
C LYS A 78 -22.27 -1.26 1.25
N PRO A 79 -22.18 0.07 1.15
CA PRO A 79 -20.93 0.78 1.41
C PRO A 79 -20.39 0.46 2.81
N ILE A 80 -19.11 0.16 2.89
CA ILE A 80 -18.42 0.01 4.17
C ILE A 80 -18.11 1.38 4.77
N THR A 81 -18.28 1.51 6.07
CA THR A 81 -17.94 2.73 6.81
C THR A 81 -16.46 2.75 7.19
N LYS A 82 -15.94 3.96 7.45
CA LYS A 82 -14.55 4.13 7.91
C LYS A 82 -14.28 3.42 9.24
N ASN A 83 -15.23 3.43 10.18
CA ASN A 83 -15.08 2.76 11.47
C ASN A 83 -15.04 1.23 11.33
N GLU A 84 -15.82 0.66 10.42
CA GLU A 84 -15.77 -0.79 10.13
C GLU A 84 -14.43 -1.19 9.51
N VAL A 85 -13.87 -0.38 8.61
CA VAL A 85 -12.52 -0.61 8.07
C VAL A 85 -11.48 -0.57 9.19
N LEU A 86 -11.53 0.43 10.07
CA LEU A 86 -10.60 0.53 11.22
C LEU A 86 -10.72 -0.67 12.16
N ALA A 87 -11.94 -1.12 12.45
CA ALA A 87 -12.17 -2.31 13.26
C ALA A 87 -11.62 -3.59 12.60
N ALA A 88 -11.77 -3.73 11.28
CA ALA A 88 -11.17 -4.84 10.53
C ALA A 88 -9.64 -4.80 10.59
N MET A 89 -9.04 -3.61 10.44
CA MET A 89 -7.58 -3.42 10.56
C MET A 89 -7.09 -3.75 11.96
N GLN A 90 -7.82 -3.36 13.03
CA GLN A 90 -7.48 -3.72 14.40
C GLN A 90 -7.38 -5.22 14.59
N LYS A 91 -8.39 -5.99 14.12
CA LYS A 91 -8.39 -7.46 14.21
C LYS A 91 -7.17 -8.10 13.54
N VAL A 92 -6.77 -7.55 12.39
CA VAL A 92 -5.55 -8.00 11.70
C VAL A 92 -4.32 -7.73 12.54
N VAL A 93 -4.18 -6.49 13.04
CA VAL A 93 -3.02 -6.08 13.87
C VAL A 93 -2.93 -6.95 15.13
N ASP A 94 -4.04 -7.17 15.83
CA ASP A 94 -4.07 -7.99 17.05
C ASP A 94 -3.57 -9.41 16.78
N GLN A 95 -4.00 -10.00 15.65
CA GLN A 95 -3.59 -11.35 15.27
C GLN A 95 -2.10 -11.45 14.92
N VAL A 96 -1.49 -10.40 14.34
CA VAL A 96 -0.07 -10.42 13.95
C VAL A 96 0.87 -9.80 14.99
N THR A 97 0.34 -9.14 16.02
CA THR A 97 1.13 -8.49 17.08
C THR A 97 2.15 -9.43 17.74
N PRO A 98 1.84 -10.71 18.03
CA PRO A 98 2.81 -11.64 18.60
C PRO A 98 4.03 -11.91 17.70
N MET A 99 3.95 -11.59 16.40
CA MET A 99 5.04 -11.77 15.43
C MET A 99 5.96 -10.55 15.33
N PHE A 100 5.59 -9.42 15.94
CA PHE A 100 6.38 -8.20 15.87
C PHE A 100 7.72 -8.37 16.59
N LYS A 101 8.80 -8.03 15.89
CA LYS A 101 10.17 -8.08 16.42
C LYS A 101 10.65 -6.71 16.88
N ARG A 102 9.93 -5.65 16.53
CA ARG A 102 10.21 -4.27 16.88
C ARG A 102 8.95 -3.59 17.40
N SER A 103 9.14 -2.62 18.28
CA SER A 103 8.07 -1.72 18.67
C SER A 103 7.85 -0.65 17.61
N ALA A 104 6.61 -0.24 17.41
CA ALA A 104 6.27 0.86 16.54
C ALA A 104 6.84 2.17 17.09
N THR A 105 7.50 2.96 16.23
CA THR A 105 7.78 4.36 16.51
C THR A 105 6.47 5.14 16.50
N PRO A 106 6.09 5.82 17.60
CA PRO A 106 4.84 6.56 17.66
C PRO A 106 4.79 7.71 16.66
N ALA A 107 3.69 7.82 15.91
CA ALA A 107 3.40 8.97 15.06
C ALA A 107 2.90 10.15 15.90
N ALA A 108 3.35 11.36 15.57
CA ALA A 108 2.84 12.60 16.15
C ALA A 108 1.59 13.07 15.40
N PHE A 109 0.54 13.42 16.13
CA PHE A 109 -0.70 13.94 15.55
C PHE A 109 -1.48 14.82 16.53
N VAL A 110 -2.43 15.59 15.98
CA VAL A 110 -3.33 16.46 16.75
C VAL A 110 -4.73 15.83 16.75
N PRO A 111 -5.23 15.29 17.89
CA PRO A 111 -6.53 14.61 17.96
C PRO A 111 -7.71 15.49 17.53
N ALA A 112 -7.62 16.80 17.73
CA ALA A 112 -8.65 17.77 17.34
C ALA A 112 -8.91 17.81 15.81
N ARG A 113 -8.04 17.21 14.99
CA ARG A 113 -8.22 17.13 13.52
C ARG A 113 -8.99 15.88 13.09
N PHE A 114 -9.29 14.98 14.01
CA PHE A 114 -10.04 13.77 13.68
C PHE A 114 -11.51 14.10 13.39
N ARG A 115 -12.15 13.29 12.54
CA ARG A 115 -13.59 13.43 12.28
C ARG A 115 -14.38 13.23 13.58
N LYS A 116 -15.57 13.83 13.66
CA LYS A 116 -16.37 13.85 14.90
C LYS A 116 -16.87 12.47 15.33
N ASP A 117 -17.12 11.59 14.37
CA ASP A 117 -17.57 10.20 14.52
C ASP A 117 -16.41 9.21 14.67
N PHE A 118 -15.17 9.67 14.75
CA PHE A 118 -14.01 8.81 14.97
C PHE A 118 -13.99 8.35 16.43
N ASP A 119 -14.01 7.02 16.62
CA ASP A 119 -13.84 6.43 17.94
C ASP A 119 -12.36 6.53 18.36
N GLN A 120 -12.05 7.63 19.06
CA GLN A 120 -10.71 7.89 19.59
C GLN A 120 -10.28 6.81 20.58
N THR A 121 -11.19 6.29 21.40
CA THR A 121 -10.83 5.30 22.40
C THR A 121 -10.44 3.98 21.75
N ALA A 122 -11.17 3.55 20.72
CA ALA A 122 -10.90 2.30 20.03
C ALA A 122 -9.67 2.38 19.11
N PHE A 123 -9.49 3.47 18.36
CA PHE A 123 -8.56 3.47 17.20
C PHE A 123 -7.34 4.38 17.34
N THR A 124 -7.20 5.14 18.44
CA THR A 124 -6.02 6.00 18.64
C THR A 124 -4.71 5.21 18.62
N LYS A 125 -4.72 3.96 19.14
CA LYS A 125 -3.52 3.11 19.12
C LYS A 125 -3.08 2.75 17.70
N LEU A 126 -4.00 2.44 16.79
CA LEU A 126 -3.68 2.17 15.38
C LEU A 126 -3.01 3.36 14.70
N VAL A 127 -3.53 4.55 14.95
CA VAL A 127 -2.99 5.80 14.41
C VAL A 127 -1.62 6.09 15.00
N LYS A 128 -1.48 5.98 16.32
CA LYS A 128 -0.22 6.21 17.03
C LYS A 128 0.87 5.24 16.59
N ASP A 129 0.55 3.97 16.40
CA ASP A 129 1.54 2.97 15.99
C ASP A 129 1.86 3.03 14.49
N GLY A 130 1.13 3.85 13.72
CA GLY A 130 1.37 4.09 12.31
C GLY A 130 0.75 3.05 11.38
N PHE A 131 -0.19 2.23 11.86
CA PHE A 131 -0.95 1.30 11.01
C PHE A 131 -1.99 2.01 10.14
N VAL A 132 -2.38 3.21 10.56
CA VAL A 132 -3.28 4.10 9.83
C VAL A 132 -2.64 5.48 9.76
N MET A 133 -2.75 6.15 8.60
CA MET A 133 -2.23 7.51 8.43
C MET A 133 -2.97 8.50 9.34
N PRO A 134 -2.28 9.27 10.21
CA PRO A 134 -2.95 10.17 11.17
C PRO A 134 -3.77 11.29 10.54
N TYR A 135 -3.37 11.75 9.35
CA TYR A 135 -4.10 12.75 8.58
C TYR A 135 -4.76 12.17 7.33
N GLY A 136 -4.89 10.85 7.28
CA GLY A 136 -5.49 10.15 6.16
C GLY A 136 -7.03 10.25 6.13
N PRO A 137 -7.64 9.92 4.98
CA PRO A 137 -9.09 9.99 4.77
C PRO A 137 -9.88 9.11 5.75
N LEU A 138 -9.29 8.01 6.23
CA LEU A 138 -9.85 7.14 7.27
C LEU A 138 -9.83 7.72 8.68
N VAL A 139 -9.29 8.92 8.90
CA VAL A 139 -9.23 9.55 10.24
C VAL A 139 -9.80 10.97 10.19
N THR A 140 -9.49 11.73 9.15
CA THR A 140 -9.86 13.15 9.03
C THR A 140 -10.97 13.42 8.03
N GLY A 141 -11.23 12.51 7.08
CA GLY A 141 -12.23 12.74 6.05
C GLY A 141 -13.65 12.76 6.60
N SER A 142 -14.44 13.76 6.19
CA SER A 142 -15.80 14.01 6.68
C SER A 142 -16.87 13.02 6.20
N ASN A 143 -16.62 12.33 5.09
CA ASN A 143 -17.56 11.34 4.55
C ASN A 143 -17.51 10.06 5.38
N GLU A 144 -18.66 9.42 5.60
CA GLU A 144 -18.73 8.18 6.38
C GLU A 144 -18.20 6.96 5.61
N THR A 145 -18.45 6.93 4.29
CA THR A 145 -18.07 5.83 3.41
C THR A 145 -16.63 5.95 2.91
N VAL A 146 -16.04 4.82 2.52
CA VAL A 146 -14.66 4.75 2.02
C VAL A 146 -14.63 4.67 0.50
N SER A 147 -13.83 5.53 -0.15
CA SER A 147 -13.59 5.43 -1.60
C SER A 147 -12.60 4.31 -1.90
N THR A 148 -12.60 3.78 -3.13
CA THR A 148 -11.67 2.71 -3.52
C THR A 148 -10.21 3.11 -3.35
N HIS A 149 -9.88 4.37 -3.67
CA HIS A 149 -8.53 4.90 -3.53
C HIS A 149 -8.09 4.93 -2.05
N ASP A 150 -8.92 5.54 -1.20
CA ASP A 150 -8.63 5.66 0.24
C ASP A 150 -8.51 4.30 0.93
N PHE A 151 -9.34 3.34 0.51
CA PHE A 151 -9.29 1.97 1.01
C PHE A 151 -7.98 1.28 0.61
N GLY A 152 -7.57 1.42 -0.65
CA GLY A 152 -6.32 0.86 -1.16
C GLY A 152 -5.09 1.41 -0.43
N ASP A 153 -5.02 2.73 -0.24
CA ASP A 153 -3.94 3.39 0.49
C ASP A 153 -3.86 2.92 1.95
N ALA A 154 -5.02 2.76 2.60
CA ALA A 154 -5.06 2.32 3.98
C ALA A 154 -4.63 0.86 4.14
N VAL A 155 -5.08 -0.03 3.24
CA VAL A 155 -4.61 -1.43 3.21
C VAL A 155 -3.11 -1.50 2.93
N GLY A 156 -2.62 -0.71 1.98
CA GLY A 156 -1.19 -0.61 1.68
C GLY A 156 -0.37 -0.15 2.88
N THR A 157 -0.81 0.92 3.55
CA THR A 157 -0.17 1.46 4.76
C THR A 157 -0.09 0.40 5.86
N LEU A 158 -1.20 -0.31 6.11
CA LEU A 158 -1.25 -1.40 7.08
C LEU A 158 -0.21 -2.49 6.76
N MET A 159 -0.18 -2.96 5.51
CA MET A 159 0.75 -4.02 5.09
C MET A 159 2.21 -3.60 5.19
N VAL A 160 2.54 -2.39 4.74
CA VAL A 160 3.90 -1.83 4.85
C VAL A 160 4.30 -1.77 6.32
N ARG A 161 3.43 -1.25 7.18
CA ARG A 161 3.74 -1.11 8.60
C ARG A 161 3.93 -2.46 9.29
N ILE A 162 3.07 -3.44 9.01
CA ILE A 162 3.25 -4.80 9.53
C ILE A 162 4.59 -5.38 9.06
N SER A 163 4.92 -5.21 7.78
CA SER A 163 6.18 -5.71 7.20
C SER A 163 7.40 -5.09 7.87
N ASP A 164 7.36 -3.80 8.18
CA ASP A 164 8.42 -3.13 8.94
C ASP A 164 8.61 -3.74 10.34
N LEU A 165 7.52 -4.04 11.05
CA LEU A 165 7.61 -4.50 12.44
C LEU A 165 8.03 -5.98 12.57
N VAL A 166 7.75 -6.79 11.55
CA VAL A 166 8.10 -8.24 11.52
C VAL A 166 9.46 -8.51 10.87
N HIS A 167 9.93 -7.64 9.97
CA HIS A 167 11.21 -7.82 9.30
C HIS A 167 12.36 -7.26 10.16
N LEU A 168 13.40 -8.07 10.35
CA LEU A 168 14.67 -7.60 10.86
C LEU A 168 15.62 -7.39 9.68
N PRO A 169 16.36 -6.28 9.65
CA PRO A 169 17.35 -6.07 8.60
C PRO A 169 18.39 -7.19 8.65
N SER A 170 18.83 -7.63 7.48
CA SER A 170 19.75 -8.76 7.33
C SER A 170 20.99 -8.31 6.57
N ARG A 171 22.18 -8.69 7.03
CA ARG A 171 23.44 -8.42 6.31
C ARG A 171 23.47 -8.96 4.89
N LYS A 172 22.58 -9.93 4.57
CA LYS A 172 22.44 -10.49 3.21
C LYS A 172 21.60 -9.63 2.26
N TYR A 173 20.67 -8.83 2.79
CA TYR A 173 19.65 -8.15 1.97
C TYR A 173 19.54 -6.64 2.25
N SER A 174 20.25 -6.14 3.26
CA SER A 174 20.26 -4.73 3.65
C SER A 174 21.64 -4.15 3.29
N PRO A 175 21.76 -3.36 2.20
CA PRO A 175 23.06 -2.84 1.73
C PRO A 175 23.87 -2.11 2.81
N ALA A 176 23.18 -1.36 3.68
CA ALA A 176 23.81 -0.65 4.80
C ALA A 176 24.48 -1.56 5.85
N LEU A 177 24.25 -2.88 5.80
CA LEU A 177 24.80 -3.87 6.73
C LEU A 177 25.70 -4.92 6.04
N MET A 178 25.92 -4.80 4.74
CA MET A 178 26.83 -5.68 3.99
C MET A 178 28.28 -5.30 4.32
N ASP A 179 29.11 -6.29 4.69
CA ASP A 179 30.54 -6.08 4.89
C ASP A 179 31.17 -5.70 3.53
N GLY A 180 31.63 -4.45 3.43
CA GLY A 180 32.14 -3.85 2.19
C GLY A 180 31.64 -2.41 1.93
N GLY A 181 30.73 -1.89 2.76
CA GLY A 181 30.34 -0.47 2.77
C GLY A 181 31.24 0.39 3.65
N ASN A 182 32.54 0.42 3.36
CA ASN A 182 33.52 1.48 3.67
C ASN A 182 34.80 1.20 2.91
#